data_AF-A0A937B5H4-F1
#
_entry.id   AF-A0A937B5H4-F1
#
_cell.length_a   1.000
_cell.length_b   1.000
_cell.length_c   1.000
_cell.angle_alpha   90.00
_cell.angle_beta   90.00
_cell.angle_gamma   90.00
#
_symmetry.space_group_name_H-M   'P 1'
#
loop_
_entity.id
_entity.type
_entity.pdbx_description
1 polymer ?
#
loop_
_entity_poly.entity_id
_entity_poly.type
_entity_poly.pdbx_seq_one_letter_code
_entity_poly.pdbx_strand_id
1 'polypeptide(L)'
;MRWVLLELRSAMDSTQLIASRAALLRLDLRIVDTNFSSTVLFPNVNPNLFYKLVVRYDSNYFIQFKNRIKLPHTGELDLTLAGNIISFTSKTDLAFANSLFPQKDLVVCQDEPLIYLDQNLKNNGYYNLTLKVKSNVEHTIRDSGRIVIKTDKAGIYPLEIEYYCGTNYLSSSVGKVVVAEEIKGSIESTNKSNYCLLKFIPSAGTGPLTYQWSNGNTSDTASYSNGNYSLKVSDIYGCSEEFSGTCIVVDQEDLHNKKLLMNGTIIRDEIIFTSDAKQKIKSILLYNNLGNLILEQKHLSQKNINVAHLPSGLYYLQMETIDKKISVMKLVKGMDN
;
A
#
# COMPACT_ATOMS: atom_id res chain seq x y z
N MET A 1 35.07 33.05 15.43
CA MET A 1 34.91 33.25 13.98
C MET A 1 35.48 32.03 13.28
N ARG A 2 35.03 31.72 12.06
CA ARG A 2 35.50 30.56 11.29
C ARG A 2 35.86 30.98 9.87
N TRP A 3 36.84 30.32 9.27
CA TRP A 3 37.20 30.52 7.87
C TRP A 3 36.11 29.96 6.98
N VAL A 4 35.73 30.72 5.95
CA VAL A 4 34.83 30.28 4.89
C VAL A 4 35.41 30.65 3.54
N LEU A 5 35.08 29.87 2.51
CA LEU A 5 35.42 30.17 1.12
C LEU A 5 34.18 30.63 0.38
N LEU A 6 34.17 31.88 -0.06
CA LEU A 6 33.11 32.44 -0.87
C LEU A 6 33.38 32.14 -2.34
N GLU A 7 32.39 31.64 -3.06
CA GLU A 7 32.42 31.34 -4.48
C GLU A 7 31.33 32.13 -5.21
N LEU A 8 31.75 32.97 -6.15
CA LEU A 8 30.86 33.59 -7.11
C LEU A 8 30.75 32.71 -8.33
N ARG A 9 29.52 32.39 -8.70
CA ARG A 9 29.18 31.55 -9.83
C ARG A 9 28.30 32.32 -10.81
N SER A 10 28.34 31.92 -12.07
CA SER A 10 27.51 32.55 -13.10
C SER A 10 26.03 32.46 -12.73
N ALA A 11 25.28 33.54 -12.97
CA ALA A 11 23.85 33.56 -12.74
C ALA A 11 23.07 32.68 -13.73
N MET A 12 23.64 32.43 -14.91
CA MET A 12 23.02 31.62 -15.97
C MET A 12 23.39 30.14 -15.83
N ASP A 13 24.60 29.84 -15.38
CA ASP A 13 25.11 28.49 -15.14
C ASP A 13 25.91 28.44 -13.83
N SER A 14 25.34 27.86 -12.78
CA SER A 14 26.02 27.81 -11.47
C SER A 14 27.21 26.86 -11.43
N THR A 15 27.42 26.01 -12.43
CA THR A 15 28.59 25.14 -12.47
C THR A 15 29.86 25.95 -12.78
N GLN A 16 29.71 27.07 -13.48
CA GLN A 16 30.79 27.97 -13.84
C GLN A 16 31.20 28.87 -12.65
N LEU A 17 32.37 28.59 -12.08
CA LEU A 17 33.02 29.44 -11.08
C LEU A 17 33.59 30.70 -11.76
N ILE A 18 33.20 31.88 -11.26
CA ILE A 18 33.65 33.19 -11.74
C ILE A 18 34.82 33.70 -10.91
N ALA A 19 34.69 33.62 -9.58
CA ALA A 19 35.74 34.03 -8.65
C ALA A 19 35.53 33.35 -7.30
N SER A 20 36.59 33.24 -6.50
CA SER A 20 36.50 32.79 -5.12
C SER A 20 37.37 33.63 -4.19
N ARG A 21 37.00 33.71 -2.92
CA ARG A 21 37.71 34.51 -1.90
C ARG A 21 37.50 33.93 -0.51
N ALA A 22 38.56 33.89 0.29
CA ALA A 22 38.47 33.55 1.70
C ALA A 22 37.85 34.70 2.51
N ALA A 23 37.02 34.36 3.48
CA ALA A 23 36.37 35.31 4.39
C ALA A 23 36.20 34.70 5.78
N LEU A 24 35.72 35.50 6.72
CA LEU A 24 35.48 35.09 8.10
C LEU A 24 33.98 35.12 8.41
N LEU A 25 33.45 33.98 8.87
CA LEU A 25 32.10 33.87 9.39
C LEU A 25 32.09 34.17 10.90
N ARG A 26 31.29 35.16 11.29
CA ARG A 26 31.07 35.54 12.69
C ARG A 26 29.98 34.68 13.34
N LEU A 27 29.92 34.73 14.68
CA LEU A 27 28.93 33.97 15.47
C LEU A 27 27.49 34.46 15.26
N ASP A 28 27.31 35.71 14.83
CA ASP A 28 26.02 36.31 14.47
C ASP A 28 25.63 36.07 13.00
N LEU A 29 26.28 35.09 12.34
CA LEU A 29 25.98 34.63 10.98
C LEU A 29 26.28 35.65 9.87
N ARG A 30 27.10 36.66 10.19
CA ARG A 30 27.55 37.66 9.21
C ARG A 30 28.96 37.33 8.72
N ILE A 31 29.17 37.53 7.43
CA ILE A 31 30.46 37.30 6.79
C ILE A 31 31.18 38.64 6.66
N VAL A 32 32.43 38.65 7.12
CA VAL A 32 33.36 39.77 6.99
C VAL A 32 34.58 39.33 6.22
N ASP A 33 35.25 40.30 5.59
CA ASP A 33 36.55 40.07 4.96
C ASP A 33 37.61 39.65 5.98
N THR A 34 38.74 39.11 5.51
CA THR A 34 39.87 38.73 6.36
C THR A 34 40.48 39.91 7.13
N ASN A 35 40.27 41.14 6.63
CA ASN A 35 40.66 42.37 7.33
C ASN A 35 39.56 42.92 8.24
N PHE A 36 38.54 42.11 8.59
CA PHE A 36 37.35 42.51 9.37
C PHE A 36 36.49 43.60 8.74
N SER A 37 36.65 43.86 7.44
CA SER A 37 35.75 44.72 6.68
C SER A 37 34.39 44.02 6.52
N SER A 38 33.30 44.76 6.77
CA SER A 38 31.93 44.30 6.50
C SER A 38 31.70 43.94 5.03
N THR A 39 32.47 44.56 4.13
CA THR A 39 32.35 44.37 2.70
C THR A 39 33.41 43.38 2.21
N VAL A 40 32.96 42.28 1.60
CA VAL A 40 33.81 41.35 0.86
C VAL A 40 33.85 41.76 -0.60
N LEU A 41 35.02 42.14 -1.10
CA LEU A 41 35.21 42.59 -2.47
C LEU A 41 35.69 41.45 -3.38
N PHE A 42 35.24 41.44 -4.64
CA PHE A 42 35.80 40.57 -5.67
C PHE A 42 36.34 41.45 -6.80
N PRO A 43 37.65 41.74 -6.83
CA PRO A 43 38.21 42.85 -7.61
C PRO A 43 38.08 42.67 -9.13
N ASN A 44 37.97 41.43 -9.61
CA ASN A 44 37.96 41.11 -11.05
C ASN A 44 36.57 40.69 -11.56
N VAL A 45 35.50 41.16 -10.92
CA VAL A 45 34.13 40.75 -11.24
C VAL A 45 33.34 41.93 -11.81
N ASN A 46 32.59 41.70 -12.88
CA ASN A 46 31.81 42.74 -13.56
C ASN A 46 30.64 43.19 -12.68
N PRO A 47 30.60 44.46 -12.24
CA PRO A 47 29.60 44.92 -11.29
C PRO A 47 28.16 45.00 -11.86
N ASN A 48 28.03 45.01 -13.18
CA ASN A 48 26.73 45.11 -13.84
C ASN A 48 26.01 43.77 -14.00
N LEU A 49 26.70 42.66 -13.71
CA LEU A 49 26.14 41.32 -13.82
C LEU A 49 25.63 40.80 -12.48
N PHE A 50 24.66 39.90 -12.57
CA PHE A 50 24.20 39.14 -11.41
C PHE A 50 25.02 37.86 -11.26
N TYR A 51 25.23 37.45 -10.02
CA TYR A 51 25.95 36.25 -9.65
C TYR A 51 25.16 35.42 -8.65
N LYS A 52 25.41 34.12 -8.62
CA LYS A 52 25.03 33.27 -7.49
C LYS A 52 26.21 33.24 -6.51
N LEU A 53 25.92 33.44 -5.22
CA LEU A 53 26.91 33.34 -4.17
C LEU A 53 26.75 32.00 -3.44
N VAL A 54 27.85 31.27 -3.35
CA VAL A 54 28.00 30.06 -2.55
C VAL A 54 29.03 30.32 -1.45
N VAL A 55 28.70 29.98 -0.22
CA VAL A 55 29.58 30.10 0.95
C VAL A 55 29.97 28.71 1.38
N ARG A 56 31.19 28.29 1.13
CA ARG A 56 31.73 27.00 1.57
C ARG A 56 32.24 27.11 3.00
N TYR A 57 31.79 26.16 3.80
CA TYR A 57 32.16 25.96 5.18
C TYR A 57 32.76 24.54 5.24
N ASP A 58 34.09 24.47 5.38
CA ASP A 58 34.87 23.23 5.19
C ASP A 58 34.71 22.62 3.77
N SER A 59 35.26 21.42 3.54
CA SER A 59 35.27 20.78 2.22
C SER A 59 33.89 20.30 1.75
N ASN A 60 32.89 20.28 2.63
CA ASN A 60 31.68 19.44 2.45
C ASN A 60 30.37 20.21 2.54
N TYR A 61 30.38 21.38 3.19
CA TYR A 61 29.16 22.14 3.44
C TYR A 61 29.24 23.45 2.69
N PHE A 62 28.11 23.86 2.11
CA PHE A 62 28.03 25.15 1.47
C PHE A 62 26.64 25.76 1.59
N ILE A 63 26.54 27.08 1.69
CA ILE A 63 25.27 27.80 1.68
C ILE A 63 25.16 28.51 0.35
N GLN A 64 24.09 28.26 -0.41
CA GLN A 64 23.80 29.00 -1.62
C GLN A 64 22.73 30.06 -1.34
N PHE A 65 23.02 31.31 -1.68
CA PHE A 65 22.05 32.39 -1.55
C PHE A 65 20.89 32.18 -2.54
N LYS A 66 19.65 32.34 -2.07
CA LYS A 66 18.43 32.20 -2.89
C LYS A 66 18.37 33.26 -3.98
N ASN A 67 18.71 34.49 -3.61
CA ASN A 67 18.70 35.63 -4.50
C ASN A 67 20.08 35.81 -5.13
N ARG A 68 20.08 36.20 -6.40
CA ARG A 68 21.31 36.59 -7.09
C ARG A 68 21.80 37.91 -6.50
N ILE A 69 23.11 38.06 -6.41
CA ILE A 69 23.74 39.29 -5.91
C ILE A 69 24.39 40.05 -7.06
N LYS A 70 24.38 41.38 -6.97
CA LYS A 70 25.27 42.26 -7.75
C LYS A 70 26.49 42.60 -6.90
N LEU A 71 27.60 42.84 -7.56
CA LEU A 71 28.83 43.31 -6.93
C LEU A 71 29.16 44.72 -7.42
N PRO A 72 29.93 45.53 -6.68
CA PRO A 72 30.27 45.32 -5.27
C PRO A 72 28.99 45.31 -4.42
N HIS A 73 28.88 44.33 -3.53
CA HIS A 73 27.73 44.23 -2.64
C HIS A 73 27.90 45.28 -1.54
N THR A 74 27.00 46.27 -1.50
CA THR A 74 27.06 47.34 -0.49
C THR A 74 26.34 46.87 0.76
N GLY A 75 27.03 46.13 1.63
CA GLY A 75 26.48 45.64 2.90
C GLY A 75 27.20 44.39 3.43
N GLU A 76 26.95 44.07 4.69
CA GLU A 76 27.37 42.78 5.27
C GLU A 76 26.61 41.63 4.59
N LEU A 77 27.33 40.58 4.20
CA LEU A 77 26.73 39.35 3.74
C LEU A 77 26.12 38.63 4.94
N ASP A 78 24.83 38.88 5.16
CA ASP A 78 24.04 38.29 6.24
C ASP A 78 23.46 36.94 5.80
N LEU A 79 23.97 35.85 6.40
CA LEU A 79 23.47 34.53 6.07
C LEU A 79 22.01 34.35 6.46
N THR A 80 21.44 35.15 7.38
CA THR A 80 19.99 35.14 7.72
C THR A 80 19.07 35.61 6.59
N LEU A 81 19.65 36.11 5.49
CA LEU A 81 18.94 36.49 4.28
C LEU A 81 19.15 35.48 3.12
N ALA A 82 19.97 34.44 3.32
CA ALA A 82 20.14 33.35 2.36
C ALA A 82 18.89 32.45 2.30
N GLY A 83 18.76 31.63 1.26
CA GLY A 83 17.69 30.62 1.22
C GLY A 83 18.01 29.50 2.20
N ASN A 84 17.06 29.15 3.06
CA ASN A 84 17.15 28.09 4.07
C ASN A 84 18.14 28.38 5.22
N ILE A 85 17.83 29.36 6.06
CA ILE A 85 18.37 29.42 7.42
C ILE A 85 17.36 28.76 8.34
N ILE A 86 17.80 27.74 9.07
CA ILE A 86 17.09 27.32 10.28
C ILE A 86 18.01 27.71 11.44
N SER A 87 17.56 28.65 12.26
CA SER A 87 18.27 29.05 13.49
C SER A 87 18.09 27.98 14.56
N PHE A 88 19.12 27.71 15.36
CA PHE A 88 18.94 27.08 16.67
C PHE A 88 19.72 27.85 17.75
N THR A 89 19.00 28.17 18.82
CA THR A 89 19.53 28.68 20.08
C THR A 89 20.04 27.53 20.93
N SER A 90 21.37 27.35 21.01
CA SER A 90 22.11 27.19 22.27
C SER A 90 23.58 26.90 21.98
N LYS A 91 24.44 27.32 22.91
CA LYS A 91 25.90 27.28 22.86
C LYS A 91 26.44 25.88 22.52
N THR A 92 26.77 25.64 21.25
CA THR A 92 27.98 24.99 20.69
C THR A 92 27.65 24.47 19.29
N ASP A 93 28.54 24.75 18.34
CA ASP A 93 28.58 24.31 16.94
C ASP A 93 27.36 24.65 16.06
N LEU A 94 27.58 25.60 15.15
CA LEU A 94 26.70 25.92 14.05
C LEU A 94 26.53 24.70 13.13
N ALA A 95 25.51 23.87 13.41
CA ALA A 95 25.01 22.86 12.50
C ALA A 95 24.13 23.56 11.45
N PHE A 96 24.74 23.97 10.33
CA PHE A 96 24.02 24.53 9.20
C PHE A 96 23.47 23.43 8.29
N ALA A 97 22.15 23.38 8.22
CA ALA A 97 21.40 22.52 7.33
C ALA A 97 21.60 22.92 5.87
N ASN A 98 22.59 22.34 5.19
CA ASN A 98 22.25 21.77 3.90
C ASN A 98 21.57 20.46 4.20
N SER A 99 20.26 20.43 4.03
CA SER A 99 19.55 19.17 3.89
C SER A 99 19.96 18.55 2.53
N LEU A 100 21.22 18.10 2.41
CA LEU A 100 21.65 17.12 1.40
C LEU A 100 20.74 15.88 1.43
N PHE A 101 20.06 15.69 2.55
CA PHE A 101 18.82 14.95 2.67
C PHE A 101 17.87 15.77 3.53
N PRO A 102 16.54 15.77 3.29
CA PRO A 102 15.60 16.41 4.19
C PRO A 102 15.95 16.02 5.64
N GLN A 103 15.75 16.92 6.62
CA GLN A 103 15.84 16.54 8.05
C GLN A 103 14.87 15.41 8.44
N LYS A 104 14.05 14.95 7.49
CA LYS A 104 13.13 13.84 7.57
C LYS A 104 13.81 12.59 7.01
N ASP A 105 13.68 11.49 7.73
CA ASP A 105 14.15 10.17 7.34
C ASP A 105 13.83 9.89 5.87
N LEU A 106 14.80 9.32 5.13
CA LEU A 106 14.53 8.82 3.78
C LEU A 106 13.73 7.54 3.91
N VAL A 107 12.45 7.62 3.58
CA VAL A 107 11.52 6.50 3.68
C VAL A 107 11.38 5.84 2.32
N VAL A 108 11.50 4.52 2.28
CA VAL A 108 11.27 3.71 1.09
C VAL A 108 10.45 2.48 1.45
N CYS A 109 9.56 2.07 0.56
CA CYS A 109 8.85 0.80 0.69
C CYS A 109 9.80 -0.35 0.34
N GLN A 110 9.64 -1.48 1.00
CA GLN A 110 10.37 -2.68 0.64
C GLN A 110 10.23 -2.97 -0.87
N ASP A 111 11.31 -3.39 -1.53
CA ASP A 111 11.42 -3.63 -2.98
C ASP A 111 11.25 -2.44 -3.94
N GLU A 112 10.82 -1.27 -3.47
CA GLU A 112 10.77 -0.02 -4.27
C GLU A 112 12.12 0.71 -4.30
N PRO A 113 12.56 1.25 -5.45
CA PRO A 113 13.82 1.98 -5.53
C PRO A 113 13.68 3.41 -4.99
N LEU A 114 14.47 3.77 -3.97
CA LEU A 114 14.59 5.18 -3.55
C LEU A 114 15.40 5.98 -4.59
N ILE A 115 14.77 6.88 -5.33
CA ILE A 115 15.44 7.80 -6.27
C ILE A 115 15.61 9.19 -5.62
N TYR A 116 16.84 9.61 -5.36
CA TYR A 116 17.15 10.95 -4.82
C TYR A 116 17.95 11.78 -5.82
N LEU A 117 17.37 12.87 -6.32
CA LEU A 117 17.98 13.81 -7.27
C LEU A 117 18.13 15.20 -6.61
N ASP A 118 19.36 15.63 -6.31
CA ASP A 118 19.63 17.02 -5.90
C ASP A 118 20.16 17.86 -7.06
N GLN A 119 19.31 18.73 -7.57
CA GLN A 119 19.65 19.61 -8.67
C GLN A 119 20.67 20.69 -8.26
N ASN A 120 20.73 21.11 -7.00
CA ASN A 120 21.72 22.08 -6.51
C ASN A 120 23.13 21.50 -6.50
N LEU A 121 23.30 20.21 -6.19
CA LEU A 121 24.62 19.57 -6.24
C LEU A 121 25.14 19.49 -7.67
N LYS A 122 24.31 19.01 -8.59
CA LYS A 122 24.63 19.00 -10.02
C LYS A 122 24.94 20.42 -10.52
N ASN A 123 24.10 21.37 -10.16
CA ASN A 123 24.22 22.78 -10.53
C ASN A 123 25.46 23.47 -9.94
N ASN A 124 26.06 22.94 -8.87
CA ASN A 124 27.29 23.47 -8.28
C ASN A 124 28.55 22.71 -8.72
N GLY A 125 28.40 21.81 -9.70
CA GLY A 125 29.52 21.08 -10.30
C GLY A 125 29.98 19.88 -9.48
N TYR A 126 29.13 19.32 -8.63
CA TYR A 126 29.41 18.02 -8.00
C TYR A 126 29.00 16.91 -8.95
N TYR A 127 29.98 16.09 -9.32
CA TYR A 127 29.84 14.91 -10.17
C TYR A 127 30.34 13.70 -9.38
N ASN A 128 29.90 12.49 -9.71
CA ASN A 128 30.38 11.23 -9.09
C ASN A 128 30.13 11.10 -7.57
N LEU A 129 29.05 11.71 -7.05
CA LEU A 129 28.61 11.50 -5.67
C LEU A 129 28.18 10.04 -5.48
N THR A 130 28.76 9.37 -4.49
CA THR A 130 28.47 7.97 -4.18
C THR A 130 27.85 7.86 -2.79
N LEU A 131 26.68 7.24 -2.70
CA LEU A 131 25.90 7.14 -1.46
C LEU A 131 25.87 5.70 -0.96
N LYS A 132 26.63 5.41 0.09
CA LYS A 132 26.69 4.07 0.66
C LYS A 132 25.71 3.95 1.82
N VAL A 133 24.85 2.94 1.72
CA VAL A 133 24.04 2.50 2.86
C VAL A 133 24.86 1.46 3.61
N LYS A 134 25.23 1.74 4.86
CA LYS A 134 25.94 0.77 5.70
C LYS A 134 24.97 -0.33 6.10
N SER A 135 24.98 -1.42 5.34
CA SER A 135 24.12 -2.59 5.55
C SER A 135 24.77 -3.84 4.95
N ASN A 136 24.26 -5.02 5.32
CA ASN A 136 24.60 -6.28 4.66
C ASN A 136 23.83 -6.48 3.33
N VAL A 137 23.29 -5.41 2.74
CA VAL A 137 22.34 -5.44 1.63
C VAL A 137 23.01 -4.98 0.33
N GLU A 138 22.67 -5.62 -0.79
CA GLU A 138 23.10 -5.22 -2.13
C GLU A 138 22.52 -3.85 -2.51
N HIS A 139 23.40 -2.87 -2.78
CA HIS A 139 23.01 -1.55 -3.23
C HIS A 139 23.78 -1.20 -4.50
N THR A 140 23.10 -0.63 -5.49
CA THR A 140 23.75 -0.14 -6.71
C THR A 140 23.61 1.37 -6.78
N ILE A 141 24.75 2.05 -6.71
CA ILE A 141 24.83 3.50 -6.82
C ILE A 141 25.16 3.79 -8.28
N ARG A 142 24.27 4.52 -8.98
CA ARG A 142 24.55 4.97 -10.35
C ARG A 142 25.00 6.42 -10.33
N ASP A 143 25.97 6.72 -11.19
CA ASP A 143 26.60 8.03 -11.31
C ASP A 143 25.56 9.17 -11.41
N SER A 144 25.91 10.32 -10.81
CA SER A 144 25.19 11.61 -10.88
C SER A 144 23.85 11.73 -10.14
N GLY A 145 23.72 11.08 -8.98
CA GLY A 145 22.55 11.30 -8.10
C GLY A 145 21.37 10.42 -8.46
N ARG A 146 21.62 9.17 -8.90
CA ARG A 146 20.60 8.13 -8.90
C ARG A 146 21.05 7.02 -7.97
N ILE A 147 20.66 7.13 -6.70
CA ILE A 147 20.75 6.01 -5.78
C ILE A 147 19.62 5.05 -6.12
N VAL A 148 19.89 3.75 -6.07
CA VAL A 148 18.86 2.72 -6.06
C VAL A 148 19.18 1.84 -4.86
N ILE A 149 18.42 2.02 -3.78
CA ILE A 149 18.44 1.13 -2.63
C ILE A 149 17.34 0.10 -2.87
N LYS A 150 17.70 -1.17 -2.90
CA LYS A 150 16.77 -2.30 -2.85
C LYS A 150 17.13 -3.12 -1.64
N THR A 151 16.15 -3.51 -0.84
CA THR A 151 16.35 -4.37 0.32
C THR A 151 15.20 -5.34 0.44
N ASP A 152 15.53 -6.59 0.77
CA ASP A 152 14.59 -7.66 1.07
C ASP A 152 14.11 -7.61 2.52
N LYS A 153 14.63 -6.68 3.32
CA LYS A 153 14.36 -6.55 4.76
C LYS A 153 13.99 -5.12 5.13
N ALA A 154 12.90 -5.01 5.86
CA ALA A 154 12.52 -3.80 6.58
C ALA A 154 13.55 -3.46 7.66
N GLY A 155 13.77 -2.18 7.92
CA GLY A 155 14.73 -1.75 8.92
C GLY A 155 15.17 -0.31 8.79
N ILE A 156 15.97 0.11 9.77
CA ILE A 156 16.59 1.43 9.81
C ILE A 156 18.07 1.27 9.52
N TYR A 157 18.54 1.87 8.43
CA TYR A 157 19.91 1.74 7.95
C TYR A 157 20.63 3.08 8.00
N PRO A 158 21.83 3.16 8.60
CA PRO A 158 22.62 4.38 8.56
C PRO A 158 23.05 4.69 7.12
N LEU A 159 22.92 5.96 6.74
CA LEU A 159 23.33 6.46 5.43
C LEU A 159 24.64 7.23 5.54
N GLU A 160 25.61 6.88 4.69
CA GLU A 160 26.87 7.58 4.56
C GLU A 160 27.05 8.09 3.12
N ILE A 161 27.41 9.37 3.01
CA ILE A 161 27.82 9.95 1.74
C ILE A 161 29.33 9.85 1.66
N GLU A 162 29.82 9.23 0.59
CA GLU A 162 31.22 9.23 0.23
C GLU A 162 31.42 10.16 -0.97
N TYR A 163 32.38 11.05 -0.88
CA TYR A 163 32.79 11.88 -2.00
C TYR A 163 34.31 11.98 -2.02
N TYR A 164 34.82 12.17 -3.23
CA TYR A 164 36.25 12.20 -3.50
C TYR A 164 36.64 13.62 -3.90
N CYS A 165 37.66 14.15 -3.24
CA CYS A 165 38.32 15.40 -3.65
C CYS A 165 39.73 15.06 -4.13
N GLY A 166 39.89 14.93 -5.45
CA GLY A 166 41.10 14.31 -6.02
C GLY A 166 41.17 12.82 -5.63
N THR A 167 42.28 12.39 -5.03
CA THR A 167 42.45 11.02 -4.48
C THR A 167 42.02 10.90 -3.02
N ASN A 168 41.67 12.00 -2.36
CA ASN A 168 41.33 11.99 -0.95
C ASN A 168 39.89 11.53 -0.76
N TYR A 169 39.74 10.43 -0.03
CA TYR A 169 38.48 9.88 0.42
C TYR A 169 37.94 10.71 1.60
N LEU A 170 36.70 11.16 1.49
CA LEU A 170 35.99 11.80 2.57
C LEU A 170 34.60 11.16 2.73
N SER A 171 34.28 10.77 3.96
CA SER A 171 32.98 10.21 4.33
C SER A 171 32.26 11.10 5.33
N SER A 172 30.96 11.27 5.16
CA SER A 172 30.11 11.88 6.18
C SER A 172 28.88 11.01 6.42
N SER A 173 28.51 10.79 7.67
CA SER A 173 27.20 10.23 7.98
C SER A 173 26.15 11.32 7.80
N VAL A 174 25.17 11.04 6.96
CA VAL A 174 24.10 11.99 6.64
C VAL A 174 22.77 11.25 6.74
N GLY A 175 22.32 11.05 7.97
CA GLY A 175 20.99 10.53 8.27
C GLY A 175 20.84 9.01 8.24
N LYS A 176 19.60 8.57 8.03
CA LYS A 176 19.19 7.16 8.01
C LYS A 176 18.13 6.94 6.94
N VAL A 177 18.14 5.74 6.37
CA VAL A 177 17.10 5.24 5.48
C VAL A 177 16.19 4.33 6.30
N VAL A 178 14.89 4.60 6.26
CA VAL A 178 13.86 3.75 6.85
C VAL A 178 13.22 2.97 5.72
N VAL A 179 13.36 1.66 5.78
CA VAL A 179 12.71 0.73 4.88
C VAL A 179 11.48 0.23 5.62
N ALA A 180 10.31 0.68 5.17
CA ALA A 180 9.03 0.24 5.72
C ALA A 180 8.78 -1.23 5.35
N GLU A 181 8.24 -2.00 6.29
CA GLU A 181 7.84 -3.37 6.05
C GLU A 181 6.72 -3.43 5.02
N GLU A 182 6.83 -4.39 4.09
CA GLU A 182 5.79 -4.69 3.11
C GLU A 182 4.44 -4.97 3.81
N ILE A 183 3.36 -4.39 3.28
CA ILE A 183 2.02 -4.63 3.82
C ILE A 183 1.56 -6.01 3.37
N LYS A 184 1.32 -6.92 4.32
CA LYS A 184 0.79 -8.27 4.04
C LYS A 184 -0.49 -8.49 4.79
N GLY A 185 -1.37 -9.30 4.22
CA GLY A 185 -2.60 -9.68 4.87
C GLY A 185 -3.51 -10.47 3.96
N SER A 186 -4.71 -10.74 4.46
CA SER A 186 -5.77 -11.39 3.71
C SER A 186 -7.11 -10.72 4.00
N ILE A 187 -8.06 -10.89 3.08
CA ILE A 187 -9.44 -10.50 3.31
C ILE A 187 -10.23 -11.74 3.71
N GLU A 188 -10.82 -11.71 4.89
CA GLU A 188 -11.81 -12.69 5.33
C GLU A 188 -13.21 -12.24 4.92
N SER A 189 -13.99 -13.16 4.37
CA SER A 189 -15.38 -12.93 3.99
C SER A 189 -16.31 -13.71 4.92
N THR A 190 -17.19 -13.00 5.61
CA THR A 190 -18.24 -13.59 6.45
C THR A 190 -19.60 -13.33 5.80
N ASN A 191 -20.22 -14.39 5.28
CA ASN A 191 -21.55 -14.30 4.67
C ASN A 191 -22.63 -14.06 5.74
N LYS A 192 -23.51 -13.09 5.48
CA LYS A 192 -24.76 -12.84 6.19
C LYS A 192 -25.92 -13.02 5.20
N SER A 193 -27.15 -12.99 5.70
CA SER A 193 -28.33 -13.33 4.90
C SER A 193 -28.50 -12.48 3.64
N ASN A 194 -28.09 -11.20 3.66
CA ASN A 194 -28.28 -10.27 2.53
C ASN A 194 -27.01 -9.47 2.13
N TYR A 195 -25.86 -9.75 2.79
CA TYR A 195 -24.59 -9.05 2.58
C TYR A 195 -23.44 -9.91 3.09
N CYS A 196 -22.20 -9.57 2.77
CA CYS A 196 -21.02 -10.13 3.43
C CYS A 196 -20.29 -9.05 4.20
N LEU A 197 -19.65 -9.44 5.31
CA LEU A 197 -18.63 -8.61 5.93
C LEU A 197 -17.29 -9.01 5.33
N LEU A 198 -16.64 -8.07 4.64
CA LEU A 198 -15.25 -8.22 4.24
C LEU A 198 -14.40 -7.51 5.29
N LYS A 199 -13.47 -8.26 5.89
CA LYS A 199 -12.54 -7.75 6.89
C LYS A 199 -11.11 -8.01 6.43
N PHE A 200 -10.29 -6.98 6.41
CA PHE A 200 -8.86 -7.15 6.20
C PHE A 200 -8.17 -7.57 7.51
N ILE A 201 -7.32 -8.59 7.43
CA ILE A 201 -6.48 -9.05 8.53
C ILE A 201 -5.02 -8.78 8.15
N PRO A 202 -4.41 -7.71 8.68
CA PRO A 202 -3.00 -7.44 8.45
C PRO A 202 -2.14 -8.49 9.16
N SER A 203 -1.08 -8.93 8.49
CA SER A 203 -0.02 -9.81 9.01
C SER A 203 1.36 -9.15 8.99
N ALA A 204 1.52 -8.06 8.24
CA ALA A 204 2.70 -7.19 8.22
C ALA A 204 2.31 -5.76 7.82
N GLY A 205 3.24 -4.82 7.97
CA GLY A 205 3.06 -3.40 7.63
C GLY A 205 3.45 -2.49 8.79
N THR A 206 3.76 -1.22 8.50
CA THR A 206 4.42 -0.36 9.48
C THR A 206 3.49 0.69 10.11
N GLY A 207 3.28 0.60 11.42
CA GLY A 207 2.47 1.56 12.16
C GLY A 207 0.96 1.47 11.84
N PRO A 208 0.18 2.53 12.13
CA PRO A 208 -1.25 2.54 11.84
C PRO A 208 -1.52 2.42 10.34
N LEU A 209 -2.36 1.45 9.98
CA LEU A 209 -2.79 1.23 8.61
C LEU A 209 -4.08 2.00 8.31
N THR A 210 -4.20 2.47 7.08
CA THR A 210 -5.37 3.14 6.52
C THR A 210 -5.93 2.32 5.38
N TYR A 211 -7.25 2.36 5.22
CA TYR A 211 -7.97 1.50 4.28
C TYR A 211 -8.75 2.35 3.28
N GLN A 212 -8.78 1.91 2.03
CA GLN A 212 -9.62 2.49 1.00
C GLN A 212 -10.18 1.36 0.12
N TRP A 213 -11.42 0.99 0.37
CA TRP A 213 -12.14 0.02 -0.43
C TRP A 213 -12.66 0.65 -1.73
N SER A 214 -12.89 -0.17 -2.76
CA SER A 214 -13.39 0.28 -4.07
C SER A 214 -14.75 0.98 -4.01
N ASN A 215 -15.53 0.77 -2.95
CA ASN A 215 -16.79 1.45 -2.69
C ASN A 215 -16.64 2.74 -1.83
N GLY A 216 -15.41 3.15 -1.52
CA GLY A 216 -15.10 4.35 -0.73
C GLY A 216 -15.09 4.14 0.78
N ASN A 217 -15.30 2.93 1.30
CA ASN A 217 -15.21 2.67 2.73
C ASN A 217 -13.74 2.78 3.23
N THR A 218 -13.54 3.29 4.44
CA THR A 218 -12.21 3.51 5.04
C THR A 218 -11.94 2.71 6.32
N SER A 219 -12.86 1.83 6.70
CA SER A 219 -12.74 0.90 7.83
C SER A 219 -11.99 -0.37 7.41
N ASP A 220 -11.38 -1.05 8.38
CA ASP A 220 -10.76 -2.37 8.18
C ASP A 220 -11.80 -3.46 7.85
N THR A 221 -13.06 -3.19 8.19
CA THR A 221 -14.22 -4.05 7.99
C THR A 221 -15.36 -3.24 7.41
N ALA A 222 -16.01 -3.74 6.36
CA ALA A 222 -17.27 -3.18 5.90
C ALA A 222 -18.26 -4.23 5.37
N SER A 223 -19.50 -3.78 5.19
CA SER A 223 -20.58 -4.58 4.62
C SER A 223 -20.69 -4.35 3.12
N TYR A 224 -20.82 -5.45 2.37
CA TYR A 224 -20.82 -5.46 0.92
C TYR A 224 -21.95 -6.34 0.37
N SER A 225 -22.51 -5.93 -0.76
CA SER A 225 -23.37 -6.79 -1.58
C SER A 225 -22.53 -7.81 -2.35
N ASN A 226 -23.18 -8.76 -3.04
CA ASN A 226 -22.50 -9.71 -3.90
C ASN A 226 -21.62 -8.97 -4.94
N GLY A 227 -20.36 -9.37 -5.08
CA GLY A 227 -19.40 -8.73 -5.98
C GLY A 227 -17.93 -8.88 -5.57
N ASN A 228 -17.05 -8.42 -6.45
CA ASN A 228 -15.61 -8.32 -6.20
C ASN A 228 -15.24 -6.90 -5.79
N TYR A 229 -14.46 -6.78 -4.72
CA TYR A 229 -14.02 -5.50 -4.16
C TYR A 229 -12.50 -5.48 -4.07
N SER A 230 -11.90 -4.35 -4.45
CA SER A 230 -10.50 -4.08 -4.17
C SER A 230 -10.37 -3.26 -2.89
N LEU A 231 -9.29 -3.48 -2.16
CA LEU A 231 -8.88 -2.72 -1.01
C LEU A 231 -7.47 -2.23 -1.24
N LYS A 232 -7.28 -0.92 -1.19
CA LYS A 232 -5.96 -0.31 -1.04
C LYS A 232 -5.67 -0.10 0.44
N VAL A 233 -4.58 -0.67 0.94
CA VAL A 233 -4.10 -0.47 2.32
C VAL A 233 -2.85 0.38 2.26
N SER A 234 -2.76 1.42 3.09
CA SER A 234 -1.56 2.25 3.19
C SER A 234 -1.07 2.38 4.63
N ASP A 235 0.23 2.45 4.83
CA ASP A 235 0.86 2.59 6.15
C ASP A 235 1.21 4.04 6.52
N ILE A 236 1.82 4.26 7.69
CA ILE A 236 2.22 5.61 8.16
C ILE A 236 3.30 6.26 7.30
N TYR A 237 4.03 5.46 6.54
CA TYR A 237 5.14 5.86 5.70
C TYR A 237 4.71 6.13 4.25
N GLY A 238 3.45 5.86 3.92
CA GLY A 238 2.86 6.07 2.59
C GLY A 238 3.07 4.91 1.64
N CYS A 239 3.58 3.77 2.13
CA CYS A 239 3.61 2.53 1.36
C CYS A 239 2.20 1.98 1.23
N SER A 240 1.87 1.41 0.06
CA SER A 240 0.52 0.92 -0.19
C SER A 240 0.48 -0.35 -1.02
N GLU A 241 -0.40 -1.27 -0.64
CA GLU A 241 -0.65 -2.53 -1.35
C GLU A 241 -2.14 -2.70 -1.68
N GLU A 242 -2.43 -3.44 -2.75
CA GLU A 242 -3.79 -3.75 -3.19
C GLU A 242 -4.17 -5.21 -2.92
N PHE A 243 -5.34 -5.40 -2.33
CA PHE A 243 -5.93 -6.71 -2.05
C PHE A 243 -7.28 -6.83 -2.75
N SER A 244 -7.70 -8.06 -3.02
CA SER A 244 -9.02 -8.35 -3.59
C SER A 244 -9.81 -9.29 -2.68
N GLY A 245 -11.07 -8.96 -2.47
CA GLY A 245 -12.02 -9.75 -1.69
C GLY A 245 -13.31 -9.93 -2.46
N THR A 246 -13.90 -11.13 -2.37
CA THR A 246 -15.19 -11.43 -3.00
C THR A 246 -16.24 -11.58 -1.91
N CYS A 247 -17.33 -10.84 -2.05
CA CYS A 247 -18.55 -11.12 -1.32
C CYS A 247 -19.45 -12.00 -2.19
N ILE A 248 -19.86 -13.15 -1.65
CA ILE A 248 -20.86 -14.02 -2.26
C ILE A 248 -22.01 -14.14 -1.26
N VAL A 249 -23.07 -13.37 -1.49
CA VAL A 249 -24.32 -13.56 -0.75
C VAL A 249 -25.00 -14.79 -1.32
N VAL A 250 -25.09 -15.84 -0.52
CA VAL A 250 -25.98 -16.97 -0.81
C VAL A 250 -27.31 -16.62 -0.15
N ASP A 251 -28.33 -16.36 -0.95
CA ASP A 251 -29.68 -16.15 -0.45
C ASP A 251 -30.03 -17.32 0.46
N GLN A 252 -30.27 -17.04 1.74
CA GLN A 252 -30.61 -18.08 2.71
C GLN A 252 -31.99 -18.71 2.49
N GLU A 253 -32.67 -18.40 1.37
CA GLU A 253 -33.86 -19.13 0.95
C GLU A 253 -33.57 -20.59 0.57
N ASP A 254 -32.35 -20.95 0.20
CA ASP A 254 -32.01 -22.36 -0.12
C ASP A 254 -31.73 -23.24 1.11
N LEU A 255 -31.64 -22.68 2.32
CA LEU A 255 -31.55 -23.46 3.57
C LEU A 255 -32.92 -23.84 4.16
N HIS A 256 -34.03 -23.37 3.57
CA HIS A 256 -35.39 -23.77 3.95
C HIS A 256 -36.00 -24.88 3.08
N ASN A 257 -35.21 -25.48 2.19
CA ASN A 257 -35.45 -26.85 1.73
C ASN A 257 -35.13 -27.83 2.85
N LYS A 258 -35.87 -27.72 3.97
CA LYS A 258 -36.12 -28.86 4.85
C LYS A 258 -36.59 -29.98 3.94
N LYS A 259 -35.70 -30.95 3.69
CA LYS A 259 -35.95 -32.11 2.84
C LYS A 259 -37.30 -32.69 3.25
N LEU A 260 -38.26 -32.67 2.33
CA LEU A 260 -39.56 -33.27 2.52
C LEU A 260 -39.32 -34.77 2.74
N LEU A 261 -39.64 -35.27 3.92
CA LEU A 261 -39.45 -36.66 4.28
C LEU A 261 -40.75 -37.41 4.01
N MET A 262 -40.67 -38.38 3.12
CA MET A 262 -41.75 -39.32 2.87
C MET A 262 -41.27 -40.73 3.20
N ASN A 263 -42.02 -41.41 4.06
CA ASN A 263 -41.78 -42.79 4.44
C ASN A 263 -43.05 -43.60 4.22
N GLY A 264 -42.91 -44.84 3.75
CA GLY A 264 -44.04 -45.70 3.48
C GLY A 264 -43.59 -47.10 3.10
N THR A 265 -44.56 -47.98 2.93
CA THR A 265 -44.33 -49.36 2.51
C THR A 265 -45.58 -49.91 1.82
N ILE A 266 -45.48 -51.10 1.24
CA ILE A 266 -46.61 -51.84 0.70
C ILE A 266 -47.04 -52.88 1.73
N ILE A 267 -48.31 -52.86 2.15
CA ILE A 267 -48.91 -53.86 3.05
C ILE A 267 -50.18 -54.38 2.38
N ARG A 268 -50.26 -55.69 2.11
CA ARG A 268 -51.45 -56.32 1.50
C ARG A 268 -51.95 -55.56 0.26
N ASP A 269 -51.05 -55.33 -0.69
CA ASP A 269 -51.34 -54.59 -1.92
C ASP A 269 -51.81 -53.14 -1.76
N GLU A 270 -51.62 -52.53 -0.59
CA GLU A 270 -51.84 -51.10 -0.41
C GLU A 270 -50.53 -50.39 -0.09
N ILE A 271 -50.23 -49.33 -0.84
CA ILE A 271 -49.18 -48.38 -0.46
C ILE A 271 -49.72 -47.54 0.69
N ILE A 272 -49.06 -47.62 1.83
CA ILE A 272 -49.32 -46.77 2.99
C ILE A 272 -48.09 -45.88 3.17
N PHE A 273 -48.31 -44.57 3.14
CA PHE A 273 -47.23 -43.59 3.28
C PHE A 273 -47.61 -42.47 4.25
N THR A 274 -46.58 -41.91 4.86
CA THR A 274 -46.64 -40.75 5.73
C THR A 274 -45.64 -39.72 5.23
N SER A 275 -45.95 -38.46 5.49
CA SER A 275 -45.16 -37.33 5.05
C SER A 275 -45.09 -36.32 6.19
N ASP A 276 -43.93 -35.70 6.37
CA ASP A 276 -43.75 -34.58 7.29
C ASP A 276 -44.19 -33.24 6.68
N ALA A 277 -44.89 -33.29 5.53
CA ALA A 277 -45.48 -32.13 4.86
C ALA A 277 -46.32 -31.30 5.84
N LYS A 278 -45.84 -30.11 6.18
CA LYS A 278 -46.63 -29.07 6.87
C LYS A 278 -47.65 -28.41 5.93
N GLN A 279 -47.50 -28.60 4.62
CA GLN A 279 -48.28 -27.97 3.56
C GLN A 279 -49.21 -28.98 2.90
N LYS A 280 -50.23 -28.49 2.18
CA LYS A 280 -51.17 -29.35 1.44
C LYS A 280 -50.46 -30.04 0.27
N ILE A 281 -50.73 -31.33 0.11
CA ILE A 281 -50.22 -32.14 -1.00
C ILE A 281 -51.00 -31.79 -2.27
N LYS A 282 -50.28 -31.52 -3.37
CA LYS A 282 -50.85 -31.21 -4.69
C LYS A 282 -51.16 -32.49 -5.45
N SER A 283 -50.18 -33.39 -5.54
CA SER A 283 -50.32 -34.66 -6.26
C SER A 283 -49.40 -35.74 -5.71
N ILE A 284 -49.77 -36.99 -5.99
CA ILE A 284 -48.93 -38.17 -5.84
C ILE A 284 -48.87 -38.91 -7.17
N LEU A 285 -47.68 -39.35 -7.54
CA LEU A 285 -47.34 -39.97 -8.81
C LEU A 285 -46.63 -41.29 -8.50
N LEU A 286 -47.05 -42.38 -9.14
CA LEU A 286 -46.42 -43.69 -9.01
C LEU A 286 -45.76 -44.06 -10.33
N TYR A 287 -44.48 -44.38 -10.31
CA TYR A 287 -43.69 -44.77 -11.47
C TYR A 287 -43.22 -46.22 -11.35
N ASN A 288 -43.11 -46.90 -12.50
CA ASN A 288 -42.40 -48.18 -12.56
C ASN A 288 -40.86 -47.97 -12.53
N ASN A 289 -40.11 -49.07 -12.51
CA ASN A 289 -38.64 -49.06 -12.54
C ASN A 289 -38.02 -48.49 -13.83
N LEU A 290 -38.79 -48.33 -14.91
CA LEU A 290 -38.38 -47.72 -16.17
C LEU A 290 -38.67 -46.21 -16.21
N GLY A 291 -39.28 -45.64 -15.16
CA GLY A 291 -39.65 -44.22 -15.09
C GLY A 291 -40.98 -43.88 -15.77
N ASN A 292 -41.76 -44.88 -16.20
CA ASN A 292 -43.09 -44.64 -16.76
C ASN A 292 -44.09 -44.39 -15.63
N LEU A 293 -44.92 -43.35 -15.79
CA LEU A 293 -46.00 -43.03 -14.87
C LEU A 293 -47.11 -44.09 -14.98
N ILE A 294 -47.44 -44.71 -13.86
CA ILE A 294 -48.52 -45.69 -13.72
C ILE A 294 -49.81 -45.00 -13.27
N LEU A 295 -49.69 -44.14 -12.25
CA LEU A 295 -50.84 -43.54 -11.59
C LEU A 295 -50.51 -42.12 -11.14
N GLU A 296 -51.48 -41.22 -11.32
CA GLU A 296 -51.47 -39.88 -10.76
C GLU A 296 -52.73 -39.66 -9.93
N GLN A 297 -52.57 -39.21 -8.69
CA GLN A 297 -53.67 -38.80 -7.83
C GLN A 297 -53.51 -37.33 -7.44
N LYS A 298 -54.55 -36.53 -7.68
CA LYS A 298 -54.60 -35.11 -7.31
C LYS A 298 -55.58 -34.90 -6.16
N HIS A 299 -55.32 -33.89 -5.33
CA HIS A 299 -56.22 -33.47 -4.22
C HIS A 299 -56.61 -34.61 -3.27
N LEU A 300 -55.64 -35.10 -2.50
CA LEU A 300 -55.78 -36.29 -1.64
C LEU A 300 -56.77 -36.08 -0.50
N SER A 301 -57.88 -36.82 -0.53
CA SER A 301 -58.75 -37.06 0.62
C SER A 301 -58.41 -38.36 1.35
N GLN A 302 -57.62 -39.25 0.72
CA GLN A 302 -57.29 -40.58 1.21
C GLN A 302 -55.78 -40.84 1.06
N LYS A 303 -55.17 -41.52 2.04
CA LYS A 303 -53.70 -41.72 2.15
C LYS A 303 -53.21 -43.13 1.79
N ASN A 304 -54.03 -43.94 1.13
CA ASN A 304 -53.65 -45.27 0.65
C ASN A 304 -53.89 -45.38 -0.87
N ILE A 305 -53.04 -46.17 -1.54
CA ILE A 305 -53.13 -46.45 -2.98
C ILE A 305 -53.17 -47.96 -3.16
N ASN A 306 -54.24 -48.48 -3.76
CA ASN A 306 -54.35 -49.89 -4.10
C ASN A 306 -53.47 -50.23 -5.31
N VAL A 307 -52.60 -51.22 -5.15
CA VAL A 307 -51.66 -51.71 -6.14
C VAL A 307 -51.80 -53.21 -6.41
N ALA A 308 -52.93 -53.83 -6.06
CA ALA A 308 -53.16 -55.26 -6.25
C ALA A 308 -53.04 -55.70 -7.71
N HIS A 309 -53.47 -54.83 -8.62
CA HIS A 309 -53.39 -55.02 -10.06
C HIS A 309 -51.98 -54.90 -10.65
N LEU A 310 -51.00 -54.43 -9.87
CA LEU A 310 -49.63 -54.25 -10.34
C LEU A 310 -48.81 -55.52 -10.13
N PRO A 311 -47.91 -55.88 -11.06
CA PRO A 311 -47.02 -57.02 -10.89
C PRO A 311 -46.02 -56.79 -9.75
N SER A 312 -45.42 -57.86 -9.26
CA SER A 312 -44.29 -57.75 -8.33
C SER A 312 -43.12 -57.02 -9.00
N GLY A 313 -42.49 -56.10 -8.28
CA GLY A 313 -41.46 -55.27 -8.87
C GLY A 313 -41.08 -54.04 -8.06
N LEU A 314 -40.22 -53.23 -8.66
CA LEU A 314 -39.71 -51.99 -8.09
C LEU A 314 -40.52 -50.79 -8.60
N TYR A 315 -40.94 -49.94 -7.67
CA TYR A 315 -41.73 -48.76 -7.94
C TYR A 315 -41.15 -47.53 -7.24
N TYR A 316 -41.46 -46.35 -7.77
CA TYR A 316 -41.10 -45.07 -7.17
C TYR A 316 -42.36 -44.26 -6.94
N LEU A 317 -42.63 -43.90 -5.69
CA LEU A 317 -43.70 -42.98 -5.33
C LEU A 317 -43.10 -41.59 -5.22
N GLN A 318 -43.66 -40.63 -5.93
CA GLN A 318 -43.30 -39.22 -5.89
C GLN A 318 -44.48 -38.42 -5.35
N MET A 319 -44.21 -37.51 -4.43
CA MET A 319 -45.19 -36.59 -3.86
C MET A 319 -44.77 -35.15 -4.18
N GLU A 320 -45.71 -34.36 -4.67
CA GLU A 320 -45.54 -32.93 -4.94
C GLU A 320 -46.47 -32.12 -4.02
N THR A 321 -45.95 -31.09 -3.37
CA THR A 321 -46.73 -30.13 -2.59
C THR A 321 -47.13 -28.92 -3.44
N ILE A 322 -48.08 -28.10 -2.96
CA ILE A 322 -48.55 -26.91 -3.70
C ILE A 322 -47.42 -25.88 -3.94
N ASP A 323 -46.45 -25.78 -3.04
CA ASP A 323 -45.25 -24.95 -3.16
C ASP A 323 -44.12 -25.62 -3.98
N LYS A 324 -44.44 -26.68 -4.74
CA LYS A 324 -43.54 -27.39 -5.66
C LYS A 324 -42.36 -28.12 -5.00
N LYS A 325 -42.43 -28.44 -3.70
CA LYS A 325 -41.47 -29.37 -3.08
C LYS A 325 -41.79 -30.79 -3.52
N ILE A 326 -40.75 -31.55 -3.82
CA ILE A 326 -40.84 -32.92 -4.32
C ILE A 326 -40.11 -33.86 -3.36
N SER A 327 -40.75 -34.97 -3.02
CA SER A 327 -40.09 -36.10 -2.35
C SER A 327 -40.36 -37.38 -3.13
N VAL A 328 -39.36 -38.24 -3.22
CA VAL A 328 -39.44 -39.54 -3.90
C VAL A 328 -39.04 -40.64 -2.93
N MET A 329 -39.81 -41.74 -2.92
CA MET A 329 -39.48 -42.94 -2.16
C MET A 329 -39.49 -44.18 -3.06
N LYS A 330 -38.63 -45.12 -2.72
CA LYS A 330 -38.52 -46.43 -3.37
C LYS A 330 -39.47 -47.41 -2.68
N LEU A 331 -40.22 -48.19 -3.46
CA LEU A 331 -41.15 -49.21 -2.98
C LEU A 331 -40.89 -50.54 -3.70
N VAL A 332 -40.99 -51.66 -2.99
CA VAL A 332 -40.84 -52.99 -3.57
C VAL A 332 -42.11 -53.79 -3.30
N LYS A 333 -42.79 -54.23 -4.36
CA LYS A 333 -43.93 -55.16 -4.29
C LYS A 333 -43.40 -56.59 -4.42
N GLY A 334 -43.64 -57.42 -3.40
CA GLY A 334 -43.31 -58.85 -3.43
C GLY A 334 -44.24 -59.66 -4.33
N MET A 335 -43.93 -60.95 -4.53
CA MET A 335 -44.92 -61.90 -5.04
C MET A 335 -45.90 -62.24 -3.93
N ASP A 336 -47.18 -62.23 -4.25
CA ASP A 336 -48.21 -62.70 -3.33
C ASP A 336 -47.96 -64.22 -3.14
N ASN A 337 -47.63 -64.61 -1.91
CA ASN A 337 -47.47 -66.03 -1.55
C ASN A 337 -48.81 -66.74 -1.49
#